data_AF-A0A7S2INZ1-F1
#
_entry.id   AF-A0A7S2INZ1-F1
#
_cell.length_a   1.000
_cell.length_b   1.000
_cell.length_c   1.000
_cell.angle_alpha   90.00
_cell.angle_beta   90.00
_cell.angle_gamma   90.00
#
_symmetry.space_group_name_H-M   'P 1'
#
loop_
_entity.id
_entity.type
_entity.pdbx_description
1 polymer ?
#
loop_
_entity_poly.entity_id
_entity_poly.type
_entity_poly.pdbx_seq_one_letter_code
_entity_poly.pdbx_strand_id
1 'polypeptide(L)'
;RKIDAVETLGCVSVFCSDKTGTLTKGEMTVQDFVVRGGTGAIAKESDLVVVRRERGSALFPKEMAERCAQIGLCGMLNNGAEVRADEKGEAIWTGSPTEVAILKACTEVHGGGHSVEVMDKKPEHEKVFEIPFNSENKWMLTLHGQRSSGKVRAILKGA
;
A
#
# COMPACT_ATOMS: atom_id res chain seq x y z
N ARG A 1 -28.38 -18.03 33.20
CA ARG A 1 -27.43 -17.09 33.86
C ARG A 1 -27.21 -15.90 32.93
N LYS A 2 -27.90 -14.76 33.14
CA LYS A 2 -27.76 -13.57 32.28
C LYS A 2 -28.48 -12.31 32.80
N ILE A 3 -28.73 -12.18 34.11
CA ILE A 3 -29.52 -11.04 34.65
C ILE A 3 -28.61 -10.08 35.45
N ASP A 4 -27.73 -10.58 36.33
CA ASP A 4 -26.83 -9.72 37.13
C ASP A 4 -25.86 -8.86 36.29
N ALA A 5 -25.52 -9.31 35.08
CA ALA A 5 -24.67 -8.56 34.16
C ALA A 5 -25.35 -7.28 33.63
N VAL A 6 -26.68 -7.25 33.55
CA VAL A 6 -27.44 -6.15 32.95
C VAL A 6 -27.45 -4.91 33.85
N GLU A 7 -27.63 -5.09 35.16
CA GLU A 7 -27.55 -3.99 36.13
C GLU A 7 -26.12 -3.45 36.25
N THR A 8 -25.13 -4.34 36.22
CA THR A 8 -23.70 -3.97 36.28
C THR A 8 -23.30 -3.11 35.07
N LEU A 9 -23.80 -3.41 33.87
CA LEU A 9 -23.57 -2.62 32.65
C LEU A 9 -24.08 -1.18 32.77
N GLY A 10 -25.15 -0.94 33.53
CA GLY A 10 -25.72 0.40 33.75
C GLY A 10 -24.87 1.32 34.64
N CYS A 11 -23.93 0.76 35.40
CA CYS A 11 -23.07 1.50 36.33
C CYS A 11 -21.59 1.55 35.90
N VAL A 12 -21.26 1.10 34.68
CA VAL A 12 -19.87 1.12 34.17
C VAL A 12 -19.45 2.55 33.85
N SER A 13 -18.37 3.01 34.48
CA SER A 13 -17.74 4.31 34.20
C SER A 13 -16.39 4.20 33.47
N VAL A 14 -15.82 2.99 33.37
CA VAL A 14 -14.52 2.73 32.74
C VAL A 14 -14.63 1.54 31.79
N PHE A 15 -14.24 1.76 30.53
CA PHE A 15 -14.11 0.71 29.52
C PHE A 15 -12.63 0.47 29.21
N CYS A 16 -12.14 -0.72 29.54
CA CYS A 16 -10.84 -1.19 29.07
C CYS A 16 -11.06 -1.96 27.77
N SER A 17 -10.61 -1.40 26.65
CA SER A 17 -10.66 -2.06 25.34
C SER A 17 -9.25 -2.42 24.90
N ASP A 18 -9.10 -3.58 24.27
CA ASP A 18 -7.91 -3.85 23.46
C ASP A 18 -8.02 -3.11 22.11
N LYS A 19 -6.89 -2.83 21.47
CA LYS A 19 -6.87 -2.17 20.15
C LYS A 19 -7.04 -3.17 19.02
N THR A 20 -6.27 -4.26 19.07
CA THR A 20 -6.18 -5.21 17.96
C THR A 20 -7.34 -6.19 18.05
N GLY A 21 -8.14 -6.31 17.00
CA GLY A 21 -9.30 -7.21 16.99
C GLY A 21 -10.53 -6.71 17.76
N THR A 22 -10.45 -5.60 18.51
CA THR A 22 -11.63 -4.91 19.10
C THR A 22 -11.86 -3.56 18.45
N LEU A 23 -10.92 -2.62 18.54
CA LEU A 23 -11.05 -1.30 17.92
C LEU A 23 -10.67 -1.29 16.43
N THR A 24 -9.81 -2.22 16.01
CA THR A 24 -9.30 -2.30 14.63
C THR A 24 -9.48 -3.70 14.05
N LYS A 25 -9.75 -3.75 12.73
CA LYS A 25 -9.96 -5.01 12.00
C LYS A 25 -8.66 -5.72 11.59
N GLY A 26 -7.50 -5.16 11.90
CA GLY A 26 -6.21 -5.63 11.35
C GLY A 26 -6.04 -5.37 9.85
N GLU A 27 -6.96 -4.63 9.23
CA GLU A 27 -6.91 -4.22 7.84
C GLU A 27 -6.38 -2.79 7.72
N MET A 28 -5.57 -2.54 6.70
CA MET A 28 -5.05 -1.21 6.37
C MET A 28 -5.46 -0.81 4.96
N THR A 29 -5.66 0.48 4.75
CA THR A 29 -6.00 1.04 3.44
C THR A 29 -5.27 2.35 3.27
N VAL A 30 -4.54 2.49 2.15
CA VAL A 30 -3.89 3.76 1.79
C VAL A 30 -4.97 4.78 1.47
N GLN A 31 -4.98 5.90 2.19
CA GLN A 31 -5.95 6.98 1.98
C GLN A 31 -5.43 8.02 0.99
N ASP A 32 -4.15 8.39 1.16
CA ASP A 32 -3.53 9.50 0.44
C ASP A 32 -2.21 9.05 -0.18
N PHE A 33 -1.95 9.50 -1.41
CA PHE A 33 -0.60 9.59 -1.97
C PHE A 33 -0.14 11.04 -1.90
N VAL A 34 1.09 11.26 -1.45
CA VAL A 34 1.75 12.56 -1.55
C VAL A 34 2.81 12.46 -2.63
N VAL A 35 2.58 13.16 -3.74
CA VAL A 35 3.44 13.12 -4.92
C VAL A 35 3.90 14.51 -5.29
N ARG A 36 4.96 14.58 -6.10
CA ARG A 36 5.46 15.84 -6.62
C ARG A 36 4.66 16.28 -7.86
N GLY A 37 4.20 17.52 -7.89
CA GLY A 37 3.55 18.16 -9.02
C GLY A 37 4.47 19.02 -9.92
N GLY A 38 5.65 19.42 -9.44
CA GLY A 38 6.61 20.27 -10.18
C GLY A 38 7.73 19.51 -10.93
N THR A 39 8.39 20.17 -11.89
CA THR A 39 9.40 19.59 -12.80
C THR A 39 10.87 19.85 -12.42
N GLY A 40 11.13 20.62 -11.36
CA GLY A 40 12.50 20.94 -10.92
C GLY A 40 13.28 19.72 -10.42
N ALA A 41 14.57 19.86 -10.09
CA ALA A 41 15.33 18.76 -9.49
C ALA A 41 15.03 18.58 -7.99
N ILE A 42 14.77 19.69 -7.28
CA ILE A 42 14.51 19.71 -5.84
C ILE A 42 13.03 20.02 -5.62
N ALA A 43 12.31 19.14 -4.92
CA ALA A 43 10.92 19.37 -4.58
C ALA A 43 10.81 20.40 -3.46
N LYS A 44 9.99 21.44 -3.66
CA LYS A 44 9.54 22.33 -2.59
C LYS A 44 8.26 21.77 -1.98
N GLU A 45 7.95 22.15 -0.74
CA GLU A 45 6.69 21.76 -0.10
C GLU A 45 5.46 22.22 -0.91
N SER A 46 5.54 23.41 -1.52
CA SER A 46 4.53 23.93 -2.45
C SER A 46 4.35 23.08 -3.72
N ASP A 47 5.33 22.22 -4.04
CA ASP A 47 5.26 21.32 -5.19
C ASP A 47 4.57 19.99 -4.84
N LEU A 48 4.18 19.77 -3.58
CA LEU A 48 3.53 18.53 -3.17
C LEU A 48 2.03 18.57 -3.48
N VAL A 49 1.56 17.51 -4.11
CA VAL A 49 0.15 17.28 -4.44
C VAL A 49 -0.31 16.07 -3.64
N VAL A 50 -1.40 16.25 -2.91
CA VAL A 50 -2.05 15.17 -2.18
C VAL A 50 -3.16 14.59 -3.05
N VAL A 51 -3.00 13.34 -3.47
CA VAL A 51 -4.03 12.57 -4.16
C VAL A 51 -4.76 11.72 -3.13
N ARG A 52 -6.02 12.07 -2.87
CA ARG A 52 -6.86 11.39 -1.87
C ARG A 52 -7.86 10.47 -2.52
N ARG A 53 -8.24 9.39 -1.82
CA ARG A 53 -9.48 8.69 -2.16
C ARG A 53 -10.68 9.59 -1.87
N GLU A 54 -11.66 9.58 -2.76
CA GLU A 54 -12.95 10.19 -2.47
C GLU A 54 -13.66 9.41 -1.36
N ARG A 55 -14.38 10.13 -0.49
CA ARG A 55 -15.09 9.52 0.62
C ARG A 55 -16.16 8.57 0.09
N GLY A 56 -16.05 7.29 0.44
CA GLY A 56 -16.97 6.24 -0.02
C GLY A 56 -16.61 5.63 -1.38
N SER A 57 -15.56 6.14 -2.04
CA SER A 57 -15.03 5.49 -3.24
C SER A 57 -14.09 4.34 -2.86
N ALA A 58 -14.23 3.22 -3.55
CA ALA A 58 -13.28 2.12 -3.48
C ALA A 58 -11.99 2.43 -4.25
N LEU A 59 -12.00 3.42 -5.16
CA LEU A 59 -10.91 3.69 -6.10
C LEU A 59 -10.42 5.15 -6.09
N PHE A 60 -9.15 5.37 -6.40
CA PHE A 60 -8.54 6.67 -6.66
C PHE A 60 -9.04 7.26 -7.98
N PRO A 61 -9.14 8.60 -8.10
CA PRO A 61 -9.54 9.26 -9.34
C PRO A 61 -8.60 8.93 -10.49
N LYS A 62 -9.13 8.50 -11.64
CA LYS A 62 -8.34 8.12 -12.83
C LYS A 62 -7.44 9.27 -13.32
N GLU A 63 -7.95 10.48 -13.30
CA GLU A 63 -7.21 11.69 -13.71
C GLU A 63 -5.96 11.94 -12.87
N MET A 64 -5.96 11.47 -11.62
CA MET A 64 -4.83 11.60 -10.69
C MET A 64 -3.95 10.36 -10.65
N ALA A 65 -4.39 9.25 -11.24
CA ALA A 65 -3.65 7.99 -11.31
C ALA A 65 -2.31 8.16 -12.06
N GLU A 66 -2.27 8.97 -13.12
CA GLU A 66 -1.04 9.29 -13.85
C GLU A 66 0.01 9.98 -12.96
N ARG A 67 -0.43 10.88 -12.07
CA ARG A 67 0.47 11.57 -11.12
C ARG A 67 1.08 10.59 -10.12
N CYS A 68 0.37 9.50 -9.82
CA CYS A 68 0.83 8.44 -8.94
C CYS A 68 1.58 7.32 -9.67
N ALA A 69 1.75 7.37 -10.99
CA ALA A 69 2.35 6.27 -11.75
C ALA A 69 3.77 5.93 -11.27
N GLN A 70 4.64 6.92 -11.04
CA GLN A 70 6.00 6.62 -10.56
C GLN A 70 6.02 6.05 -9.14
N ILE A 71 5.26 6.63 -8.20
CA ILE A 71 5.24 6.14 -6.82
C ILE A 71 4.53 4.79 -6.72
N GLY A 72 3.49 4.58 -7.53
CA GLY A 72 2.78 3.31 -7.63
C GLY A 72 3.70 2.21 -8.16
N LEU A 73 4.49 2.50 -9.20
CA LEU A 73 5.47 1.54 -9.71
C LEU A 73 6.51 1.21 -8.63
N CYS A 74 6.99 2.21 -7.89
CA CYS A 74 7.90 1.99 -6.77
C CYS A 74 7.28 1.10 -5.68
N GLY A 75 6.02 1.34 -5.33
CA GLY A 75 5.30 0.55 -4.32
C GLY A 75 4.91 -0.85 -4.78
N MET A 76 4.86 -1.13 -6.09
CA MET A 76 4.72 -2.48 -6.66
C MET A 76 6.07 -3.22 -6.71
N LEU A 77 7.15 -2.53 -7.03
CA LEU A 77 8.49 -3.13 -7.21
C LEU A 77 9.23 -3.37 -5.89
N ASN A 78 9.05 -2.48 -4.90
CA ASN A 78 9.60 -2.62 -3.56
C ASN A 78 8.47 -2.98 -2.60
N ASN A 79 7.98 -4.22 -2.66
CA ASN A 79 6.89 -4.72 -1.82
C ASN A 79 7.14 -6.16 -1.38
N GLY A 80 6.87 -6.45 -0.11
CA GLY A 80 6.93 -7.79 0.47
C GLY A 80 5.59 -8.53 0.46
N ALA A 81 4.52 -7.90 -0.02
CA ALA A 81 3.25 -8.57 -0.27
C ALA A 81 3.21 -9.16 -1.68
N GLU A 82 2.43 -10.21 -1.83
CA GLU A 82 2.13 -10.86 -3.11
C GLU A 82 0.63 -10.84 -3.36
N VAL A 83 0.27 -10.89 -4.65
CA VAL A 83 -1.10 -11.18 -5.06
C VAL A 83 -1.10 -12.34 -6.05
N ARG A 84 -2.01 -13.28 -5.84
CA ARG A 84 -2.22 -14.48 -6.66
C ARG A 84 -3.71 -14.63 -6.95
N ALA A 85 -4.05 -15.27 -8.06
CA ALA A 85 -5.42 -15.64 -8.34
C ALA A 85 -5.73 -16.95 -7.61
N ASP A 86 -6.92 -17.05 -7.01
CA ASP A 86 -7.45 -18.31 -6.53
C ASP A 86 -8.06 -19.15 -7.68
N GLU A 87 -8.60 -20.32 -7.35
CA GLU A 87 -9.24 -21.23 -8.34
C GLU A 87 -10.44 -20.60 -9.06
N LYS A 88 -11.04 -19.55 -8.50
CA LYS A 88 -12.17 -18.80 -9.07
C LYS A 88 -11.74 -17.52 -9.79
N GLY A 89 -10.45 -17.20 -9.80
CA GLY A 89 -9.90 -15.98 -10.39
C GLY A 89 -9.95 -14.77 -9.45
N GLU A 90 -10.29 -14.94 -8.17
CA GLU A 90 -10.30 -13.87 -7.17
C GLU A 90 -8.89 -13.59 -6.66
N ALA A 91 -8.58 -12.31 -6.39
CA ALA A 91 -7.26 -11.90 -5.93
C ALA A 91 -7.04 -12.20 -4.44
N ILE A 92 -6.14 -13.13 -4.15
CA ILE A 92 -5.64 -13.42 -2.80
C ILE A 92 -4.38 -12.60 -2.56
N TRP A 93 -4.42 -11.77 -1.52
CA TRP A 93 -3.31 -10.92 -1.10
C TRP A 93 -2.65 -11.50 0.14
N THR A 94 -1.32 -11.70 0.10
CA THR A 94 -0.54 -12.24 1.22
C THR A 94 0.59 -11.28 1.57
N GLY A 95 0.84 -11.09 2.87
CA GLY A 95 1.86 -10.16 3.37
C GLY A 95 1.40 -9.44 4.62
N SER A 96 2.20 -8.47 5.10
CA SER A 96 1.78 -7.64 6.24
C SER A 96 0.62 -6.70 5.82
N PRO A 97 -0.25 -6.28 6.75
CA PRO A 97 -1.37 -5.39 6.43
C PRO A 97 -0.95 -4.11 5.69
N THR A 98 0.20 -3.53 6.07
CA THR A 98 0.74 -2.32 5.42
C THR A 98 1.21 -2.59 4.00
N GLU A 99 1.97 -3.68 3.79
CA GLU A 99 2.49 -4.06 2.47
C GLU A 99 1.34 -4.37 1.49
N VAL A 100 0.34 -5.12 1.96
CA VAL A 100 -0.88 -5.42 1.20
C VAL A 100 -1.64 -4.15 0.83
N ALA A 101 -1.79 -3.20 1.77
CA ALA A 101 -2.47 -1.93 1.50
C ALA A 101 -1.74 -1.10 0.44
N ILE A 102 -0.40 -1.03 0.52
CA ILE A 102 0.44 -0.34 -0.46
C ILE A 102 0.31 -1.01 -1.82
N LEU A 103 0.43 -2.34 -1.89
CA LEU A 103 0.37 -3.06 -3.17
C LEU A 103 -0.99 -2.87 -3.84
N LYS A 104 -2.09 -3.02 -3.10
CA LYS A 104 -3.45 -2.75 -3.60
C LYS A 104 -3.58 -1.36 -4.18
N ALA A 105 -3.18 -0.33 -3.43
CA ALA A 105 -3.28 1.06 -3.85
C ALA A 105 -2.41 1.37 -5.08
N CYS A 106 -1.22 0.77 -5.16
CA CYS A 106 -0.29 0.98 -6.26
C CYS A 106 -0.76 0.29 -7.56
N THR A 107 -1.30 -0.93 -7.44
CA THR A 107 -1.92 -1.66 -8.56
C THR A 107 -3.13 -0.92 -9.10
N GLU A 108 -3.92 -0.34 -8.20
CA GLU A 108 -5.12 0.43 -8.52
C GLU A 108 -4.81 1.68 -9.37
N VAL A 109 -3.83 2.49 -8.98
CA VAL A 109 -3.39 3.66 -9.76
C VAL A 109 -2.67 3.30 -11.06
N HIS A 110 -2.27 2.04 -11.26
CA HIS A 110 -1.77 1.52 -12.53
C HIS A 110 -2.87 0.98 -13.44
N GLY A 111 -4.14 1.21 -13.10
CA GLY A 111 -5.29 0.79 -13.90
C GLY A 111 -5.66 -0.68 -13.74
N GLY A 112 -5.08 -1.39 -12.76
CA GLY A 112 -5.35 -2.81 -12.52
C GLY A 112 -6.58 -3.11 -11.69
N GLY A 113 -7.21 -2.10 -11.09
CA GLY A 113 -8.16 -2.38 -10.01
C GLY A 113 -7.53 -3.32 -8.98
N HIS A 114 -8.31 -4.26 -8.45
CA HIS A 114 -7.80 -5.34 -7.58
C HIS A 114 -7.45 -6.62 -8.35
N SER A 115 -7.25 -6.57 -9.68
CA SER A 115 -6.96 -7.78 -10.47
C SER A 115 -5.46 -8.13 -10.49
N VAL A 116 -5.18 -9.42 -10.65
CA VAL A 116 -3.83 -10.02 -10.67
C VAL A 116 -3.07 -9.65 -11.96
N GLU A 117 -3.78 -9.25 -13.01
CA GLU A 117 -3.26 -9.05 -14.37
C GLU A 117 -2.22 -7.93 -14.49
N VAL A 118 -2.26 -6.92 -13.61
CA VAL A 118 -1.31 -5.79 -13.69
C VAL A 118 0.08 -6.15 -13.19
N MET A 119 0.24 -7.25 -12.45
CA MET A 119 1.56 -7.72 -12.06
C MET A 119 2.28 -8.57 -13.11
N ASP A 120 1.61 -8.98 -14.20
CA ASP A 120 2.23 -9.77 -15.28
C ASP A 120 2.99 -8.90 -16.29
N LYS A 121 2.92 -7.56 -16.16
CA LYS A 121 3.76 -6.59 -16.89
C LYS A 121 5.22 -6.55 -16.40
N LYS A 122 5.71 -7.64 -15.79
CA LYS A 122 7.06 -7.79 -15.22
C LYS A 122 8.25 -7.96 -16.18
N PRO A 123 8.17 -8.05 -17.52
CA PRO A 123 9.39 -8.30 -18.30
C PRO A 123 10.36 -7.10 -18.38
N GLU A 124 9.96 -5.89 -17.97
CA GLU A 124 10.83 -4.69 -18.02
C GLU A 124 11.58 -4.39 -16.71
N HIS A 125 11.18 -4.97 -15.57
CA HIS A 125 11.75 -4.69 -14.25
C HIS A 125 12.06 -5.98 -13.50
N GLU A 126 13.24 -6.56 -13.79
CA GLU A 126 13.71 -7.76 -13.11
C GLU A 126 14.35 -7.39 -11.77
N LYS A 127 13.87 -7.95 -10.65
CA LYS A 127 14.47 -7.75 -9.33
C LYS A 127 15.82 -8.47 -9.28
N VAL A 128 16.91 -7.71 -9.20
CA VAL A 128 18.28 -8.23 -9.19
C VAL A 128 18.92 -8.26 -7.78
N PHE A 129 18.37 -7.49 -6.83
CA PHE A 129 18.86 -7.45 -5.46
C PHE A 129 17.78 -6.96 -4.50
N GLU A 130 17.84 -7.39 -3.24
CA GLU A 130 16.91 -7.01 -2.19
C GLU A 130 17.60 -6.98 -0.82
N ILE A 131 17.28 -5.94 -0.05
CA ILE A 131 17.49 -5.89 1.41
C ILE A 131 16.10 -5.82 2.02
N PRO A 132 15.64 -6.89 2.70
CA PRO A 132 14.33 -6.90 3.33
C PRO A 132 14.26 -5.89 4.48
N PHE A 133 13.04 -5.52 4.85
CA PHE A 133 12.82 -4.64 6.00
C PHE A 133 13.40 -5.26 7.27
N ASN A 134 14.09 -4.44 8.06
CA ASN A 134 14.46 -4.80 9.42
C ASN A 134 14.11 -3.65 10.38
N SER A 135 13.75 -4.00 11.62
CA SER A 135 13.26 -3.03 12.62
C SER A 135 14.33 -2.08 13.15
N GLU A 136 15.61 -2.42 12.99
CA GLU A 136 16.74 -1.61 13.42
C GLU A 136 16.96 -0.42 12.47
N ASN A 137 17.01 -0.71 11.18
CA ASN A 137 17.22 0.26 10.10
C ASN A 137 15.92 0.95 9.65
N LYS A 138 14.77 0.29 9.85
CA LYS A 138 13.43 0.80 9.50
C LYS A 138 13.21 1.12 8.01
N TRP A 139 14.00 0.51 7.13
CA TRP A 139 13.84 0.63 5.68
C TRP A 139 14.09 -0.71 4.98
N MET A 140 13.66 -0.80 3.73
CA MET A 140 13.97 -1.87 2.79
C MET A 140 14.30 -1.33 1.40
N LEU A 141 15.11 -2.07 0.65
CA LEU A 141 15.64 -1.68 -0.65
C LEU A 141 15.45 -2.82 -1.65
N THR A 142 15.05 -2.48 -2.86
CA THR A 142 15.14 -3.40 -4.01
C THR A 142 15.85 -2.72 -5.17
N LEU A 143 16.62 -3.50 -5.93
CA LEU A 143 17.21 -3.08 -7.19
C LEU A 143 16.56 -3.82 -8.34
N HIS A 144 16.21 -3.09 -9.39
CA HIS A 144 15.53 -3.62 -10.57
C HIS A 144 16.31 -3.27 -11.84
N GLY A 145 16.69 -4.28 -12.62
CA GLY A 145 17.29 -4.11 -13.94
C GLY A 145 16.25 -3.70 -14.98
N GLN A 146 16.53 -2.65 -15.74
CA GLN A 146 15.69 -2.20 -16.86
C GLN A 146 16.22 -2.78 -18.17
N ARG A 147 15.51 -3.78 -18.71
CA ARG A 147 15.94 -4.53 -19.90
C ARG A 147 16.09 -3.65 -21.15
N SER A 148 15.27 -2.59 -21.25
CA SER A 148 15.24 -1.64 -22.36
C SER A 148 16.42 -0.66 -22.37
N SER A 149 16.96 -0.30 -21.20
CA SER A 149 17.96 0.76 -21.05
C SER A 149 19.31 0.31 -20.50
N GLY A 150 19.39 -0.93 -19.98
CA GLY A 150 20.56 -1.43 -19.26
C GLY A 150 20.80 -0.74 -17.90
N LYS A 151 19.91 0.16 -17.48
CA LYS A 151 20.02 0.88 -16.21
C LYS A 151 19.49 0.04 -15.05
N VAL A 152 19.96 0.35 -13.86
CA VAL A 152 19.43 -0.21 -12.61
C VAL A 152 18.63 0.87 -11.88
N ARG A 153 17.42 0.52 -11.45
CA ARG A 153 16.57 1.35 -10.59
C ARG A 153 16.71 0.87 -9.15
N ALA A 154 17.16 1.75 -8.27
CA ALA A 154 17.14 1.52 -6.83
C ALA A 154 15.86 2.12 -6.22
N ILE A 155 15.16 1.34 -5.39
CA ILE A 155 13.91 1.77 -4.76
C ILE A 155 14.02 1.48 -3.27
N LEU A 156 14.03 2.53 -2.47
CA LEU A 156 14.07 2.46 -1.02
C LEU A 156 12.75 2.94 -0.43
N LYS A 157 12.26 2.24 0.59
CA LYS A 157 11.12 2.68 1.41
C LYS A 157 11.40 2.40 2.87
N GLY A 158 10.93 3.29 3.74
CA GLY A 158 11.17 3.19 5.17
C GLY A 158 10.57 4.37 5.92
N ALA A 159 10.76 4.37 7.24
CA ALA A 159 10.37 5.45 8.14
C ALA A 159 11.51 6.46 8.33
#